data_AF-A0A4U0Z768-F1
#
_entry.id   AF-A0A4U0Z768-F1
#
_cell.length_a   1.000
_cell.length_b   1.000
_cell.length_c   1.000
_cell.angle_alpha   90.00
_cell.angle_beta   90.00
_cell.angle_gamma   90.00
#
_symmetry.space_group_name_H-M   'P 1'
#
loop_
_entity.id
_entity.type
_entity.pdbx_description
1 polymer ?
#
loop_
_entity_poly.entity_id
_entity_poly.type
_entity_poly.pdbx_seq_one_letter_code
_entity_poly.pdbx_strand_id
1 'polypeptide(L)'
;MRLLTSPGEIAGLAGRWNALAGSLGAMAIFWDAEATLANLMTRTERRASPHVLTVFDDGAMIAAAPLVWTPGWTGLGVLHWADSGTPLYTGLLCRPDREAQVFPLLAEGLLARPGLRKVKVNYVPDESALARFCHALGADPAIQRRRPASIFLQAQ
;
A
#
# COMPACT_ATOMS: atom_id res chain seq x y z
N MET A 1 7.29 12.54 0.59
CA MET A 1 6.91 11.17 0.17
C MET A 1 8.00 10.59 -0.74
N ARG A 2 8.21 9.28 -0.75
CA ARG A 2 9.14 8.57 -1.65
C ARG A 2 8.46 7.35 -2.25
N LEU A 3 8.63 7.16 -3.56
CA LEU A 3 8.23 5.97 -4.28
C LEU A 3 9.46 5.06 -4.47
N LEU A 4 9.30 3.77 -4.17
CA LEU A 4 10.32 2.74 -4.33
C LEU A 4 9.82 1.71 -5.33
N THR A 5 10.67 1.35 -6.30
CA THR A 5 10.26 0.48 -7.41
C THR A 5 11.18 -0.70 -7.64
N SER A 6 12.29 -0.77 -6.90
CA SER A 6 13.21 -1.90 -6.93
C SER A 6 13.26 -2.63 -5.58
N PRO A 7 13.51 -3.96 -5.58
CA PRO A 7 13.70 -4.72 -4.36
C PRO A 7 14.83 -4.18 -3.46
N GLY A 8 15.93 -3.70 -4.06
CA GLY A 8 17.07 -3.17 -3.30
C GLY A 8 16.74 -1.90 -2.53
N GLU A 9 15.97 -0.97 -3.12
CA GLU A 9 15.50 0.23 -2.43
C GLU A 9 14.57 -0.11 -1.26
N ILE A 10 13.70 -1.09 -1.45
CA ILE A 10 12.75 -1.54 -0.42
C ILE A 10 13.52 -2.20 0.74
N ALA A 11 14.44 -3.10 0.43
CA ALA A 11 15.31 -3.75 1.42
C ALA A 11 16.13 -2.72 2.22
N GLY A 12 16.62 -1.67 1.57
CA GLY A 12 17.36 -0.58 2.21
C GLY A 12 16.58 0.21 3.27
N LEU A 13 15.25 0.06 3.34
CA LEU A 13 14.40 0.71 4.33
C LEU A 13 13.90 -0.22 5.44
N ALA A 14 14.31 -1.49 5.46
CA ALA A 14 13.81 -2.50 6.40
C ALA A 14 13.86 -2.04 7.86
N GLY A 15 14.96 -1.43 8.30
CA GLY A 15 15.10 -0.93 9.67
C GLY A 15 14.07 0.16 10.03
N ARG A 16 13.77 1.08 9.09
CA ARG A 16 12.78 2.16 9.31
C ARG A 16 11.35 1.64 9.27
N TRP A 17 11.09 0.68 8.39
CA TRP A 17 9.80 -0.02 8.30
C TRP A 17 9.49 -0.77 9.60
N ASN A 18 10.44 -1.59 10.07
CA ASN A 18 10.27 -2.36 11.30
C ASN A 18 10.15 -1.46 12.53
N ALA A 19 10.84 -0.31 12.56
CA ALA A 19 10.67 0.69 13.61
C ALA A 19 9.25 1.29 13.62
N LEU A 20 8.70 1.65 12.45
CA LEU A 20 7.31 2.10 12.33
C LEU A 20 6.36 1.01 12.81
N ALA A 21 6.51 -0.22 12.32
CA ALA A 21 5.66 -1.34 12.71
C ALA A 21 5.71 -1.60 14.22
N GLY A 22 6.90 -1.57 14.83
CA GLY A 22 7.10 -1.65 16.28
C GLY A 22 6.31 -0.62 17.07
N SER A 23 6.21 0.62 16.56
CA SER A 23 5.45 1.70 17.23
C SER A 23 3.93 1.53 17.19
N LEU A 24 3.40 0.72 16.26
CA LEU A 24 1.96 0.52 16.08
C LEU A 24 1.41 -0.64 16.93
N GLY A 25 2.28 -1.44 17.55
CA GLY A 25 1.90 -2.62 18.32
C GLY A 25 1.13 -3.66 17.50
N ALA A 26 0.39 -4.55 18.17
CA ALA A 26 -0.35 -5.66 17.56
C ALA A 26 -1.46 -5.23 16.57
N MET A 27 -1.64 -3.93 16.32
CA MET A 27 -2.55 -3.40 15.30
C MET A 27 -1.93 -3.41 13.90
N ALA A 28 -0.61 -3.53 13.78
CA ALA A 28 0.07 -3.64 12.49
C ALA A 28 0.19 -5.11 12.10
N ILE A 29 -0.70 -5.56 11.24
CA ILE A 29 -0.65 -6.87 10.58
C ILE A 29 0.66 -7.04 9.76
N PHE A 30 1.41 -5.95 9.49
CA PHE A 30 2.77 -6.00 8.92
C PHE A 30 3.81 -5.63 9.96
N TRP A 31 4.33 -6.63 10.66
CA TRP A 31 5.46 -6.37 11.54
C TRP A 31 6.82 -6.47 10.85
N ASP A 32 6.88 -7.13 9.70
CA ASP A 32 8.12 -7.61 9.12
C ASP A 32 8.31 -7.14 7.66
N ALA A 33 9.32 -6.28 7.48
CA ALA A 33 9.75 -5.79 6.18
C ALA A 33 10.29 -6.91 5.25
N GLU A 34 10.97 -7.91 5.80
CA GLU A 34 11.53 -9.05 5.04
C GLU A 34 10.39 -9.92 4.50
N ALA A 35 9.41 -10.26 5.34
CA ALA A 35 8.23 -11.00 4.92
C ALA A 35 7.41 -10.21 3.86
N THR A 36 7.28 -8.90 4.05
CA THR A 36 6.61 -8.01 3.07
C THR A 36 7.35 -8.03 1.74
N LEU A 37 8.68 -7.90 1.76
CA LEU A 37 9.51 -7.97 0.55
C LEU A 37 9.39 -9.34 -0.13
N ALA A 38 9.48 -10.44 0.61
CA ALA A 38 9.31 -11.78 0.07
C ALA A 38 7.95 -11.94 -0.63
N ASN A 39 6.86 -11.46 -0.02
CA ASN A 39 5.53 -11.47 -0.63
C ASN A 39 5.42 -10.58 -1.88
N LEU A 40 6.10 -9.42 -1.89
CA LEU A 40 6.17 -8.59 -3.09
C LEU A 40 6.91 -9.34 -4.22
N MET A 41 8.01 -10.03 -3.90
CA MET A 41 8.82 -10.76 -4.87
C MET A 41 8.05 -11.93 -5.51
N THR A 42 7.27 -12.69 -4.73
CA THR A 42 6.44 -13.79 -5.28
C THR A 42 5.35 -13.29 -6.22
N ARG A 43 4.98 -12.00 -6.12
CA ARG A 43 3.93 -11.37 -6.94
C ARG A 43 4.44 -10.64 -8.15
N THR A 44 5.75 -10.41 -8.23
CA THR A 44 6.41 -9.75 -9.35
C THR A 44 6.69 -10.68 -10.54
N GLU A 45 5.77 -11.61 -10.82
CA GLU A 45 5.85 -12.50 -11.98
C GLU A 45 5.38 -11.79 -13.28
N ARG A 46 5.99 -12.18 -14.41
CA ARG A 46 5.76 -11.70 -15.80
C ARG A 46 5.08 -10.32 -15.90
N ARG A 47 5.91 -9.28 -15.90
CA ARG A 47 5.63 -7.85 -16.11
C ARG A 47 5.14 -7.07 -14.88
N ALA A 48 4.83 -7.72 -13.75
CA ALA A 48 4.56 -7.00 -12.51
C ALA A 48 5.85 -6.49 -11.85
N SER A 49 5.79 -5.32 -11.21
CA SER A 49 6.93 -4.71 -10.50
C SER A 49 6.52 -4.21 -9.12
N PRO A 50 7.40 -4.22 -8.10
CA PRO A 50 7.05 -3.69 -6.80
C PRO A 50 6.87 -2.16 -6.91
N HIS A 51 5.98 -1.62 -6.09
CA HIS A 51 5.62 -0.21 -6.09
C HIS A 51 5.25 0.21 -4.67
N VAL A 52 6.25 0.56 -3.86
CA VAL A 52 6.05 0.86 -2.44
C VAL A 52 6.07 2.37 -2.25
N LEU A 53 4.99 2.93 -1.73
CA LEU A 53 4.93 4.34 -1.34
C LEU A 53 5.28 4.47 0.14
N THR A 54 6.18 5.40 0.46
CA THR A 54 6.60 5.68 1.83
C THR A 54 6.49 7.17 2.12
N VAL A 55 6.10 7.51 3.35
CA VAL A 55 6.03 8.90 3.83
C VAL A 55 6.94 9.05 5.03
N PHE A 56 7.72 10.13 5.02
CA PHE A 56 8.67 10.47 6.06
C PHE A 56 8.33 11.84 6.64
N ASP A 57 8.55 11.97 7.94
CA ASP A 57 8.46 13.21 8.72
C ASP A 57 9.70 13.27 9.61
N ASP A 58 10.48 14.34 9.53
CA ASP A 58 11.77 14.52 10.25
C ASP A 58 12.70 13.29 10.20
N GLY A 59 12.77 12.64 9.03
CA GLY A 59 13.61 11.46 8.81
C GLY A 59 13.04 10.14 9.34
N ALA A 60 11.98 10.18 10.14
CA ALA A 60 11.24 9.00 10.59
C ALA A 60 10.20 8.58 9.54
N MET A 61 10.04 7.27 9.32
CA MET A 61 8.98 6.76 8.47
C MET A 61 7.65 6.82 9.24
N ILE A 62 6.66 7.50 8.69
CA ILE A 62 5.32 7.64 9.30
C ILE A 62 4.25 6.85 8.56
N ALA A 63 4.52 6.45 7.32
CA ALA A 63 3.67 5.51 6.59
C ALA A 63 4.42 4.72 5.53
N ALA A 64 3.89 3.53 5.23
CA ALA A 64 4.33 2.68 4.13
C ALA A 64 3.16 1.88 3.55
N ALA A 65 2.99 1.98 2.23
CA ALA A 65 1.97 1.28 1.45
C ALA A 65 2.65 0.32 0.48
N PRO A 66 2.57 -1.00 0.69
CA PRO A 66 3.12 -1.99 -0.24
C PRO A 66 2.15 -2.22 -1.39
N LEU A 67 2.55 -1.89 -2.63
CA LEU A 67 1.78 -2.18 -3.83
C LEU A 67 2.63 -2.93 -4.88
N VAL A 68 1.93 -3.51 -5.84
CA VAL A 68 2.48 -4.14 -7.04
C VAL A 68 1.87 -3.46 -8.25
N TRP A 69 2.71 -2.96 -9.14
CA TRP A 69 2.29 -2.42 -10.42
C TRP A 69 2.21 -3.54 -11.45
N THR A 70 1.07 -3.66 -12.11
CA THR A 70 0.88 -4.57 -13.24
C THR A 70 0.52 -3.77 -14.48
N PRO A 71 1.42 -3.65 -15.48
CA PRO A 71 1.11 -2.97 -16.73
C PRO A 71 0.07 -3.78 -17.52
N GLY A 72 -0.93 -3.09 -18.06
CA GLY A 72 -1.87 -3.69 -19.00
C GLY A 72 -1.40 -3.54 -20.44
N TRP A 73 -2.06 -4.29 -21.32
CA TRP A 73 -1.83 -4.32 -22.76
C TRP A 73 -1.99 -2.97 -23.50
N THR A 74 -2.83 -2.06 -23.02
CA THR A 74 -3.13 -0.77 -23.67
C THR A 74 -2.29 0.39 -23.11
N GLY A 75 -1.17 0.11 -22.44
CA GLY A 75 -0.37 1.12 -21.74
C GLY A 75 -0.99 1.59 -20.41
N LEU A 76 -2.23 1.21 -20.14
CA LEU A 76 -2.91 1.42 -18.87
C LEU A 76 -2.69 0.23 -17.94
N GLY A 77 -2.24 0.46 -16.71
CA GLY A 77 -1.97 -0.59 -15.72
C GLY A 77 -2.79 -0.46 -14.45
N VAL A 78 -2.57 -1.39 -13.53
CA VAL A 78 -3.28 -1.48 -12.25
C VAL A 78 -2.26 -1.51 -11.13
N LEU A 79 -2.47 -0.68 -10.11
CA LEU A 79 -1.79 -0.85 -8.82
C LEU A 79 -2.60 -1.81 -7.96
N HIS A 80 -2.00 -2.93 -7.61
CA HIS A 80 -2.57 -3.90 -6.69
C HIS A 80 -1.97 -3.65 -5.31
N TRP A 81 -2.82 -3.43 -4.31
CA TRP A 81 -2.34 -3.50 -2.93
C TRP A 81 -1.79 -4.89 -2.68
N ALA A 82 -0.59 -4.99 -2.10
CA ALA A 82 0.00 -6.27 -1.80
C ALA A 82 -0.86 -6.95 -0.74
N ASP A 83 -1.57 -8.01 -1.14
CA ASP A 83 -2.14 -8.99 -0.24
C ASP A 83 -1.29 -10.25 -0.23
N SER A 84 -1.39 -11.06 0.81
CA SER A 84 -0.57 -12.26 0.95
C SER A 84 -1.29 -13.55 0.58
N GLY A 85 -2.58 -13.49 0.23
CA GLY A 85 -3.43 -14.69 0.09
C GLY A 85 -3.69 -15.44 1.40
N THR A 86 -2.79 -15.30 2.38
CA THR A 86 -3.00 -15.58 3.81
C THR A 86 -3.47 -14.30 4.51
N PRO A 87 -4.30 -14.37 5.56
CA PRO A 87 -4.89 -13.19 6.24
C PRO A 87 -3.88 -12.29 6.97
N LEU A 88 -2.58 -12.57 6.87
CA LEU A 88 -1.55 -12.10 7.78
C LEU A 88 -0.72 -10.91 7.28
N TYR A 89 -0.93 -10.39 6.06
CA TYR A 89 -0.06 -9.33 5.53
C TYR A 89 -0.80 -8.33 4.64
N THR A 90 -1.93 -7.75 5.10
CA THR A 90 -2.70 -6.77 4.30
C THR A 90 -3.02 -5.48 5.03
N GLY A 91 -2.86 -4.34 4.35
CA GLY A 91 -3.05 -3.01 4.94
C GLY A 91 -1.95 -1.99 4.64
N LEU A 92 -2.16 -0.81 5.21
CA LEU A 92 -1.31 0.35 5.17
C LEU A 92 -0.62 0.47 6.54
N LEU A 93 0.71 0.56 6.57
CA LEU A 93 1.38 1.01 7.79
C LEU A 93 1.23 2.51 7.86
N CYS A 94 0.51 3.00 8.86
CA CYS A 94 0.38 4.43 9.13
C CYS A 94 0.13 4.63 10.61
N ARG A 95 0.78 5.64 11.17
CA ARG A 95 0.48 6.10 12.53
C ARG A 95 -0.91 6.73 12.60
N PRO A 96 -1.81 6.30 13.51
CA PRO A 96 -3.16 6.86 13.63
C PRO A 96 -3.18 8.38 13.83
N ASP A 97 -2.23 8.91 14.62
CA ASP A 97 -2.10 10.35 14.88
C ASP A 97 -1.59 11.16 13.68
N ARG A 98 -1.15 10.49 12.60
CA ARG A 98 -0.60 11.12 11.40
C ARG A 98 -1.45 10.90 10.14
N GLU A 99 -2.55 10.16 10.24
CA GLU A 99 -3.38 9.78 9.08
C GLU A 99 -3.89 10.98 8.27
N ALA A 100 -4.34 12.05 8.95
CA ALA A 100 -4.84 13.26 8.29
C ALA A 100 -3.79 13.94 7.39
N GLN A 101 -2.50 13.84 7.75
CA GLN A 101 -1.38 14.35 6.96
C GLN A 101 -0.96 13.35 5.87
N VAL A 102 -1.00 12.05 6.18
CA VAL A 102 -0.48 10.99 5.30
C VAL A 102 -1.44 10.67 4.15
N PHE A 103 -2.74 10.60 4.42
CA PHE A 103 -3.71 10.12 3.43
C PHE A 103 -3.75 10.98 2.15
N PRO A 104 -3.76 12.32 2.22
CA PRO A 104 -3.68 13.15 1.01
C PRO A 104 -2.39 12.88 0.21
N LEU A 105 -1.24 12.74 0.89
CA LEU A 105 0.04 12.47 0.25
C LEU A 105 0.05 11.10 -0.45
N LEU A 106 -0.50 10.08 0.19
CA LEU A 106 -0.62 8.75 -0.43
C LEU A 106 -1.56 8.78 -1.63
N ALA A 107 -2.69 9.48 -1.54
CA ALA A 107 -3.62 9.63 -2.66
C ALA A 107 -2.94 10.32 -3.86
N GLU A 108 -2.23 11.42 -3.61
CA GLU A 108 -1.42 12.12 -4.61
C GLU A 108 -0.37 11.19 -5.23
N GLY A 109 0.36 10.44 -4.40
CA GLY A 109 1.38 9.50 -4.86
C GLY A 109 0.84 8.36 -5.73
N LEU A 110 -0.36 7.85 -5.40
CA LEU A 110 -1.04 6.87 -6.23
C LEU A 110 -1.46 7.49 -7.58
N LEU A 111 -2.10 8.66 -7.55
CA LEU A 111 -2.58 9.36 -8.74
C LEU A 111 -1.44 9.84 -9.65
N ALA A 112 -0.27 10.14 -9.09
CA ALA A 112 0.91 10.55 -9.85
C ALA A 112 1.51 9.43 -10.71
N ARG A 113 1.06 8.16 -10.57
CA ARG A 113 1.56 7.04 -11.36
C ARG A 113 1.09 7.14 -12.83
N PRO A 114 2.00 7.35 -13.81
CA PRO A 114 1.58 7.41 -15.21
C PRO A 114 0.96 6.10 -15.68
N GLY A 115 -0.13 6.22 -16.45
CA GLY A 115 -0.87 5.08 -16.97
C GLY A 115 -1.70 4.32 -15.93
N LEU A 116 -1.87 4.85 -14.71
CA LEU A 116 -2.74 4.23 -13.71
C LEU A 116 -4.20 4.22 -14.20
N ARG A 117 -4.79 3.01 -14.29
CA ARG A 117 -6.22 2.85 -14.59
C ARG A 117 -7.07 2.77 -13.33
N LYS A 118 -6.59 2.03 -12.33
CA LYS A 118 -7.30 1.79 -11.07
C LYS A 118 -6.36 1.25 -10.00
N VAL A 119 -6.77 1.38 -8.75
CA VAL A 119 -6.16 0.70 -7.60
C VAL A 119 -7.05 -0.47 -7.21
N LYS A 120 -6.47 -1.67 -7.08
CA LYS A 120 -7.18 -2.88 -6.67
C LYS A 120 -6.73 -3.29 -5.28
N VAL A 121 -7.67 -3.57 -4.39
CA VAL A 121 -7.42 -4.06 -3.05
C VAL A 121 -8.24 -5.33 -2.88
N ASN A 122 -7.66 -6.50 -2.63
CA ASN A 122 -8.50 -7.71 -2.58
C ASN A 122 -9.22 -7.87 -1.23
N TYR A 123 -8.61 -7.40 -0.14
CA TYR A 123 -9.13 -7.47 1.21
C TYR A 123 -8.72 -6.22 1.99
N VAL A 124 -9.67 -5.68 2.77
CA VAL A 124 -9.48 -4.52 3.63
C VAL A 124 -9.90 -4.96 5.04
N PRO A 125 -8.95 -5.15 5.97
CA PRO A 125 -9.30 -5.47 7.34
C PRO A 125 -10.10 -4.32 7.97
N ASP A 126 -11.19 -4.65 8.67
CA ASP A 126 -11.96 -3.67 9.44
C ASP A 126 -11.04 -2.95 10.43
N GLU A 127 -11.30 -1.67 10.69
CA GLU A 127 -10.53 -0.81 11.61
C GLU A 127 -9.02 -0.66 11.30
N SER A 128 -8.55 -1.16 10.14
CA SER A 128 -7.18 -0.92 9.69
C SER A 128 -6.98 0.50 9.17
N ALA A 129 -5.72 0.98 9.14
CA ALA A 129 -5.39 2.24 8.48
C ALA A 129 -5.76 2.22 6.98
N LEU A 130 -5.76 1.05 6.33
CA LEU A 130 -6.22 0.89 4.95
C LEU A 130 -7.73 1.10 4.83
N ALA A 131 -8.53 0.59 5.78
CA ALA A 131 -9.98 0.85 5.81
C ALA A 131 -10.28 2.34 5.96
N ARG A 132 -9.59 3.02 6.89
CA ARG A 132 -9.73 4.46 7.09
C ARG A 132 -9.26 5.26 5.87
N PHE A 133 -8.18 4.84 5.23
CA PHE A 133 -7.71 5.45 3.98
C PHE A 133 -8.74 5.30 2.86
N CYS A 134 -9.29 4.10 2.65
CA CYS A 134 -10.36 3.87 1.67
C CYS A 134 -11.57 4.77 1.95
N HIS A 135 -12.01 4.86 3.21
CA HIS A 135 -13.12 5.71 3.61
C HIS A 135 -12.82 7.20 3.36
N ALA A 136 -11.61 7.67 3.66
CA ALA A 136 -11.18 9.04 3.40
C ALA A 136 -11.17 9.37 1.90
N LEU A 137 -11.01 8.37 1.02
CA LEU A 137 -11.14 8.50 -0.42
C LEU A 137 -12.58 8.40 -0.94
N GLY A 138 -13.57 8.28 -0.05
CA GLY A 138 -14.98 8.07 -0.41
C GLY A 138 -15.27 6.67 -0.95
N ALA A 139 -14.36 5.71 -0.80
CA ALA A 139 -14.61 4.33 -1.15
C ALA A 139 -15.30 3.61 0.02
N ASP A 140 -16.42 2.95 -0.23
CA ASP A 140 -17.12 2.14 0.77
C ASP A 140 -16.65 0.67 0.70
N PRO A 141 -15.85 0.18 1.67
CA PRO A 141 -15.42 -1.21 1.71
C PRO A 141 -16.55 -2.19 2.04
N ALA A 142 -17.66 -1.75 2.67
CA ALA A 142 -18.76 -2.62 3.10
C ALA A 142 -19.55 -3.22 1.92
N ILE A 143 -19.56 -2.55 0.77
CA ILE A 143 -20.23 -3.00 -0.46
C ILE A 143 -19.48 -4.19 -1.12
N GLN A 144 -18.24 -4.47 -0.71
CA GLN A 144 -17.34 -5.39 -1.42
C GLN A 144 -17.03 -6.69 -0.65
N ARG A 145 -17.76 -7.02 0.42
CA ARG A 145 -17.59 -8.25 1.25
C ARG A 145 -17.72 -9.60 0.51
N ARG A 146 -18.02 -9.62 -0.81
CA ARG A 146 -18.14 -10.84 -1.64
C ARG A 146 -17.23 -10.86 -2.88
N ARG A 147 -16.47 -9.81 -3.17
CA ARG A 147 -15.59 -9.70 -4.36
C ARG A 147 -14.39 -8.78 -4.06
N PRO A 148 -13.23 -8.97 -4.70
CA PRO A 148 -12.09 -8.08 -4.48
C PRO A 148 -12.46 -6.60 -4.72
N ALA A 149 -12.11 -5.76 -3.76
CA ALA A 149 -12.34 -4.32 -3.81
C ALA A 149 -11.60 -3.68 -5.00
N SER A 150 -12.33 -2.92 -5.82
CA SER A 150 -11.71 -2.04 -6.82
C SER A 150 -11.98 -0.61 -6.38
N ILE A 151 -10.92 0.12 -6.08
CA ILE A 151 -10.97 1.55 -5.83
C ILE A 151 -10.72 2.23 -7.17
N PHE A 152 -11.78 2.84 -7.71
CA PHE A 152 -11.66 3.70 -8.87
C PHE A 152 -11.27 5.08 -8.38
N LEU A 153 -9.97 5.34 -8.29
CA LEU A 153 -9.48 6.70 -8.10
C LEU A 153 -9.76 7.46 -9.40
N GLN A 154 -10.69 8.41 -9.36
CA GLN A 154 -10.88 9.35 -10.46
C GLN A 154 -9.89 10.50 -10.28
N ALA A 155 -8.98 10.67 -11.25
CA ALA A 155 -8.25 11.93 -11.38
C ALA A 155 -9.24 12.98 -11.90
N GLN A 156 -9.39 14.09 -11.18
CA GLN A 156 -10.16 15.25 -11.64
C GLN A 156 -9.38 16.02 -12.72
#